data_AF-A0A433H7F1-F1
#
_entry.id   AF-A0A433H7F1-F1
#
_cell.length_a   1.000
_cell.length_b   1.000
_cell.length_c   1.000
_cell.angle_alpha   90.00
_cell.angle_beta   90.00
_cell.angle_gamma   90.00
#
_symmetry.space_group_name_H-M   'P 1'
#
loop_
_entity.id
_entity.type
_entity.pdbx_description
1 polymer ?
#
loop_
_entity_poly.entity_id
_entity_poly.type
_entity_poly.pdbx_seq_one_letter_code
_entity_poly.pdbx_strand_id
1 'polypeptide(L)' 'MLETDAKIHPTIKLCLKHLDVLGTDNKTRQIVYMYMESLVHEFSATKQIKDMNTKAASNKNK' A
#
# COMPACT_ATOMS: atom_id res chain seq x y z
N MET A 1 1.67 -21.96 4.46
CA MET A 1 1.63 -21.24 3.19
C MET A 1 0.49 -20.24 3.30
N LEU A 2 0.78 -18.94 3.33
CA LEU A 2 -0.25 -17.90 3.45
C LEU A 2 -0.77 -17.59 2.05
N GLU A 3 -1.85 -18.28 1.67
CA GLU A 3 -2.64 -18.00 0.48
C GLU A 3 -3.66 -16.89 0.80
N THR A 4 -3.28 -15.66 0.52
CA THR A 4 -4.20 -14.60 0.10
C THR A 4 -3.50 -13.88 -1.03
N ASP A 5 -3.99 -14.08 -2.26
CA ASP A 5 -3.55 -13.37 -3.47
C ASP A 5 -4.05 -11.91 -3.42
N ALA A 6 -3.77 -11.23 -2.29
CA ALA A 6 -3.84 -9.79 -2.21
C ALA A 6 -2.77 -9.30 -3.18
N LYS A 7 -3.20 -8.85 -4.37
CA LYS A 7 -2.31 -8.31 -5.41
C LYS A 7 -1.33 -7.33 -4.78
N ILE A 8 -0.11 -7.79 -4.53
CA ILE A 8 0.96 -6.98 -3.95
C ILE A 8 1.13 -5.76 -4.86
N HIS A 9 1.15 -4.58 -4.25
CA HIS A 9 1.27 -3.33 -5.00
C HIS A 9 2.52 -3.38 -5.91
N PRO A 10 2.44 -3.00 -7.19
CA PRO A 10 3.54 -3.17 -8.15
C PRO A 10 4.85 -2.52 -7.69
N THR A 11 4.77 -1.37 -7.01
CA THR A 11 5.94 -0.69 -6.41
C THR A 11 6.60 -1.54 -5.30
N ILE A 12 5.82 -2.22 -4.47
CA ILE A 12 6.34 -3.11 -3.42
C ILE A 12 7.09 -4.27 -4.06
N LYS A 13 6.49 -4.88 -5.09
CA LYS A 13 7.13 -5.97 -5.85
C LYS A 13 8.46 -5.54 -6.48
N LEU A 14 8.52 -4.34 -7.05
CA LEU A 14 9.76 -3.80 -7.64
C LEU A 14 10.82 -3.52 -6.56
N CYS A 15 10.42 -2.95 -5.43
CA CYS A 15 11.32 -2.71 -4.30
C CYS A 15 11.96 -4.01 -3.79
N LEU A 16 11.14 -5.05 -3.55
CA LEU A 16 11.65 -6.35 -3.10
C LEU A 16 12.60 -6.99 -4.11
N LYS A 17 12.32 -6.86 -5.42
CA LYS A 17 13.24 -7.32 -6.47
C LYS A 17 14.59 -6.62 -6.39
N HIS A 18 14.64 -5.31 -6.15
CA HIS A 18 15.90 -4.58 -6.01
C HIS A 18 16.65 -4.96 -4.74
N LEU A 19 15.95 -5.15 -3.62
CA LEU A 19 16.55 -5.64 -2.38
C LEU A 19 17.19 -7.02 -2.56
N ASP A 20 16.60 -7.86 -3.40
CA ASP A 20 17.16 -9.16 -3.76
C ASP A 20 18.46 -9.04 -4.57
N VAL A 21 18.47 -8.17 -5.58
CA VAL A 21 19.69 -7.86 -6.36
C VAL A 21 20.80 -7.28 -5.49
N LEU A 22 20.45 -6.50 -4.46
CA LEU A 22 21.41 -5.92 -3.50
C LEU A 22 21.92 -6.95 -2.47
N GLY A 23 21.43 -8.18 -2.49
CA GLY A 23 21.87 -9.23 -1.56
C GLY A 23 21.44 -8.99 -0.12
N THR A 24 20.36 -8.23 0.10
CA THR A 24 19.85 -8.01 1.46
C THR A 24 19.33 -9.30 2.07
N ASP A 25 19.43 -9.41 3.39
CA ASP A 25 18.94 -10.57 4.12
C ASP A 25 17.40 -10.60 4.18
N ASN A 26 16.86 -11.79 4.46
CA ASN A 26 15.41 -12.00 4.51
C ASN A 26 14.70 -11.13 5.55
N LYS A 27 15.33 -10.85 6.70
CA LYS A 27 14.72 -10.06 7.76
C LYS A 27 14.60 -8.61 7.32
N THR A 28 15.62 -8.07 6.66
CA THR A 28 15.57 -6.74 6.04
C THR A 28 14.45 -6.64 5.00
N ARG A 29 14.33 -7.62 4.09
CA ARG A 29 13.24 -7.64 3.08
C ARG A 29 11.85 -7.67 3.71
N GLN A 30 11.68 -8.47 4.77
CA GLN A 30 10.40 -8.58 5.48
C GLN A 30 10.01 -7.26 6.18
N ILE A 31 10.98 -6.60 6.83
CA ILE A 31 10.75 -5.30 7.47
C ILE A 31 10.33 -4.25 6.44
N VAL A 32 11.03 -4.18 5.30
CA VAL A 32 10.68 -3.24 4.23
C VAL A 32 9.30 -3.53 3.65
N TYR A 33 8.97 -4.80 3.41
CA TYR A 33 7.63 -5.20 2.97
C TYR A 33 6.54 -4.69 3.92
N MET A 34 6.71 -4.94 5.22
CA MET A 34 5.73 -4.50 6.23
C MET A 34 5.52 -2.98 6.22
N TYR A 35 6.61 -2.19 6.18
CA TYR A 35 6.48 -0.73 6.12
C TYR A 35 5.78 -0.26 4.84
N MET A 36 6.13 -0.82 3.69
CA MET A 36 5.49 -0.41 2.44
C MET A 36 4.01 -0.82 2.38
N GLU A 37 3.66 -1.98 2.93
CA GLU A 37 2.26 -2.42 3.03
C GLU A 37 1.45 -1.47 3.92
N SER A 38 1.99 -1.06 5.08
CA SER A 38 1.38 -0.05 5.95
C SER A 38 1.13 1.28 5.21
N LEU A 39 2.12 1.76 4.46
CA LEU A 39 1.97 3.00 3.68
C LEU A 39 0.85 2.88 2.62
N VAL A 40 0.79 1.77 1.88
CA VAL A 40 -0.27 1.56 0.88
C VAL A 40 -1.65 1.56 1.54
N HIS A 41 -1.76 0.95 2.72
CA HIS A 41 -3.01 0.92 3.47
C HIS A 41 -3.43 2.32 3.97
N GLU A 42 -2.49 3.10 4.50
CA GLU A 42 -2.73 4.48 4.94
C GLU A 42 -3.16 5.40 3.78
N PHE A 43 -2.51 5.30 2.63
CA PHE A 43 -2.90 6.05 1.43
C PHE A 43 -4.30 5.67 0.94
N SER A 44 -4.61 4.38 0.96
CA SER A 44 -5.93 3.87 0.56
C SER A 44 -7.03 4.37 1.51
N ALA A 45 -6.78 4.36 2.82
CA ALA A 45 -7.69 4.90 3.83
C ALA A 45 -7.90 6.41 3.65
N THR A 46 -6.83 7.17 3.41
CA THR A 46 -6.89 8.63 3.25
C THR A 46 -7.64 9.03 1.97
N LYS A 47 -7.52 8.25 0.90
CA LYS A 47 -8.23 8.50 -0.37
C LYS A 47 -9.74 8.34 -0.21
N GLN A 48 -10.20 7.32 0.51
CA GLN A 48 -11.63 7.12 0.78
C GLN A 48 -12.25 8.26 1.59
N ILE A 49 -11.50 8.84 2.54
CA ILE A 49 -11.96 9.99 3.35
C ILE A 49 -12.13 11.25 2.47
N LYS A 50 -11.20 11.50 1.53
CA LYS A 50 -11.31 12.63 0.59
C LYS A 50 -12.49 12.47 -0.37
N ASP A 51 -12.73 11.25 -0.86
CA ASP A 51 -13.82 10.96 -1.80
C ASP A 51 -15.20 11.08 -1.12
N MET A 52 -15.31 10.75 0.17
CA MET A 52 -16.53 10.98 0.97
C MET A 52 -16.80 12.46 1.25
N ASN A 53 -15.76 13.23 1.61
CA ASN A 53 -15.91 14.66 1.92
C ASN A 53 -16.29 15.49 0.68
N THR A 54 -15.78 15.12 -0.50
CA THR A 54 -16.12 15.80 -1.76
C THR A 54 -17.58 15.55 -2.19
N LYS A 55 -18.13 14.36 -1.91
CA LYS A 55 -19.54 14.03 -2.19
C LYS A 55 -20.51 14.74 -1.25
N ALA A 56 -20.14 14.96 0.02
CA ALA A 56 -20.97 15.68 0.97
C ALA A 56 -21.16 17.17 0.61
N ALA A 57 -20.18 17.79 -0.04
CA ALA A 57 -20.26 19.18 -0.48
C ALA A 57 -21.21 19.42 -1.67
N SER A 58 -21.51 18.40 -2.49
CA SER A 58 -22.40 18.54 -3.66
C SER A 58 -23.90 18.39 -3.32
N ASN A 59 -24.26 18.00 -2.10
CA ASN A 59 -25.67 17.72 -1.74
C ASN A 59 -26.37 18.85 -0.97
N LYS A 60 -25.79 20.07 -0.94
CA LYS A 60 -26.38 21.25 -0.25
C LYS A 60 -27.11 22.23 -1.16
N ASN A 61 -27.16 21.99 -2.48
CA ASN A 61 -27.79 22.91 -3.44
C ASN A 61 -28.98 22.28 -4.19
N LYS A 62 -29.87 21.55 -3.50
CA LYS A 62 -31.16 21.14 -4.06
C LYS A 62 -32.30 21.51 -3.12
#